data_AF-A0A7G6VXG3-F1
#
_entry.id   AF-A0A7G6VXG3-F1
#
_cell.length_a   1.000
_cell.length_b   1.000
_cell.length_c   1.000
_cell.angle_alpha   90.00
_cell.angle_beta   90.00
_cell.angle_gamma   90.00
#
_symmetry.space_group_name_H-M   'P 1'
#
loop_
_entity.id
_entity.type
_entity.pdbx_description
1 polymer ?
#
loop_
_entity_poly.entity_id
_entity_poly.type
_entity_poly.pdbx_seq_one_letter_code
_entity_poly.pdbx_strand_id
1 'polypeptide(L)'
;MSVSAIAGLYRDAHLTGKAGPSLPAAGSQRRQRLEFIDLLRAMAIIIVVATHMRDPFPPGGLIKSEPFGLLFRHINLIFIFVSGFLFQYLLGRFSYGSYLRTKLRNVGLPYLVMSLPALAIYLAGLKEPAPHVSAAAEYGALGQLGVMLVTGSHLAPFWFIPMMAIFYFVAPVLARMDRVPVFYWSILPLLAVSMVVGRSAADDNPAQNFLFYLPVYLIGMVMSHFAGRLTKVPALGWLAMMLCIFLPFWGPAAGDPFHDNFLFVTKIAFCIGLTGMLALHVRKTPRWLRYVGDISFGIFFVHYYAIALVSLLVERQFFGGRLAGITLYLLSTAVVFGLSVLAVAVIRRLSGTHSRQIVGA
;
A
#
# COMPACT_ATOMS: atom_id res chain seq x y z
N MET A 1 -29.45 3.91 -47.79
CA MET A 1 -29.00 2.52 -47.55
C MET A 1 -29.65 2.02 -46.26
N SER A 2 -30.50 1.01 -46.38
CA SER A 2 -31.37 0.50 -45.30
C SER A 2 -30.58 -0.32 -44.27
N VAL A 3 -31.04 -0.27 -43.01
CA VAL A 3 -30.54 -1.00 -41.82
C VAL A 3 -30.49 -2.53 -42.03
N SER A 4 -31.13 -3.07 -43.08
CA SER A 4 -31.05 -4.49 -43.42
C SER A 4 -29.72 -4.92 -44.07
N ALA A 5 -28.93 -3.98 -44.62
CA ALA A 5 -27.67 -4.31 -45.29
C ALA A 5 -26.50 -4.60 -44.33
N ILE A 6 -26.58 -4.13 -43.07
CA ILE A 6 -25.54 -4.36 -42.05
C ILE A 6 -25.75 -5.70 -41.33
N ALA A 7 -26.99 -6.21 -41.30
CA ALA A 7 -27.31 -7.50 -40.66
C ALA A 7 -26.81 -8.72 -41.44
N GLY A 8 -26.61 -8.60 -42.76
CA GLY A 8 -26.09 -9.68 -43.62
C GLY A 8 -24.60 -9.99 -43.39
N LEU A 9 -23.79 -8.98 -43.08
CA LEU A 9 -22.34 -9.14 -42.90
C LEU A 9 -21.95 -9.76 -41.55
N TYR A 10 -22.86 -9.82 -40.57
CA TYR A 10 -22.61 -10.45 -39.27
C TYR A 10 -22.96 -11.95 -39.22
N ARG A 11 -23.72 -12.47 -40.21
CA ARG A 11 -24.12 -13.88 -40.25
C ARG A 11 -23.09 -14.79 -40.93
N ASP A 12 -22.35 -14.29 -41.92
CA ASP A 12 -21.43 -15.14 -42.70
C ASP A 12 -20.04 -15.33 -42.07
N ALA A 13 -19.68 -14.54 -41.05
CA ALA A 13 -18.40 -14.70 -40.34
C ALA A 13 -18.40 -15.88 -39.32
N HIS A 14 -19.54 -16.52 -39.08
CA HIS A 14 -19.65 -17.63 -38.11
C HIS A 14 -19.52 -19.03 -38.71
N LEU A 15 -19.25 -19.17 -40.02
CA LEU A 15 -19.14 -20.48 -40.68
C LEU A 15 -17.74 -20.84 -41.20
N THR A 16 -16.69 -20.07 -40.87
CA THR A 16 -15.31 -20.49 -41.13
C THR A 16 -14.62 -20.83 -39.81
N GLY A 17 -14.45 -22.14 -39.57
CA GLY A 17 -13.83 -22.72 -38.39
C GLY A 17 -12.34 -22.40 -38.26
N LYS A 18 -12.01 -21.15 -37.92
CA LYS A 18 -10.73 -20.81 -37.29
C LYS A 18 -11.03 -20.36 -35.87
N ALA A 19 -10.77 -21.27 -34.92
CA ALA A 19 -10.81 -21.01 -33.50
C ALA A 19 -9.83 -19.86 -33.16
N GLY A 20 -10.33 -18.63 -33.14
CA GLY A 20 -9.67 -17.54 -32.44
C GLY A 20 -9.56 -17.89 -30.95
N PRO A 21 -8.56 -17.36 -30.22
CA PRO A 21 -8.34 -17.73 -28.83
C PRO A 21 -9.63 -17.50 -28.02
N SER A 22 -10.22 -18.61 -27.57
CA SER A 22 -11.44 -18.62 -26.78
C SER A 22 -11.27 -17.67 -25.59
N LEU A 23 -12.18 -16.72 -25.44
CA LEU A 23 -12.23 -15.83 -24.28
C LEU A 23 -12.19 -16.70 -23.01
N PRO A 24 -11.23 -16.47 -22.09
CA PRO A 24 -11.10 -17.30 -20.90
C PRO A 24 -12.40 -17.29 -20.11
N ALA A 25 -12.91 -18.49 -19.77
CA ALA A 25 -14.13 -18.67 -18.98
C ALA A 25 -14.09 -17.79 -17.72
N ALA A 26 -15.22 -17.20 -17.31
CA ALA A 26 -15.28 -16.22 -16.21
C ALA A 26 -14.59 -16.67 -14.91
N GLY A 27 -14.59 -17.98 -14.61
CA GLY A 27 -13.85 -18.57 -13.48
C GLY A 27 -12.33 -18.48 -13.60
N SER A 28 -11.76 -18.63 -14.80
CA SER A 28 -10.33 -18.50 -15.06
C SER A 28 -9.84 -17.06 -14.94
N GLN A 29 -10.64 -16.08 -15.39
CA GLN A 29 -10.34 -14.66 -15.21
C GLN A 29 -10.36 -14.25 -13.74
N ARG A 30 -11.33 -14.75 -12.97
CA ARG A 30 -11.40 -14.48 -11.53
C ARG A 30 -10.20 -15.07 -10.77
N ARG A 31 -9.79 -16.28 -11.12
CA ARG A 31 -8.60 -16.92 -10.55
C ARG A 31 -7.32 -16.16 -10.90
N GLN A 32 -7.17 -15.76 -12.16
CA GLN A 32 -6.00 -14.96 -12.58
C GLN A 32 -5.95 -13.60 -11.88
N ARG A 33 -7.11 -12.96 -11.63
CA ARG A 33 -7.19 -11.72 -10.85
C ARG A 33 -6.72 -11.88 -9.41
N LEU A 34 -7.04 -13.00 -8.78
CA LEU A 34 -6.54 -13.31 -7.42
C LEU A 34 -5.02 -13.49 -7.43
N GLU A 35 -4.47 -14.21 -8.41
CA GLU A 35 -3.03 -14.49 -8.48
C GLU A 35 -2.17 -13.22 -8.54
N PHE A 36 -2.49 -12.27 -9.43
CA PHE A 36 -1.69 -11.04 -9.54
C PHE A 36 -1.92 -10.09 -8.37
N ILE A 37 -3.11 -10.09 -7.76
CA ILE A 37 -3.41 -9.30 -6.57
C ILE A 37 -2.58 -9.78 -5.38
N ASP A 38 -2.49 -11.09 -5.18
CA ASP A 38 -1.67 -11.66 -4.11
C ASP A 38 -0.19 -11.31 -4.31
N LEU A 39 0.28 -11.32 -5.55
CA LEU A 39 1.64 -10.88 -5.89
C LEU A 39 1.83 -9.37 -5.67
N LEU A 40 0.86 -8.54 -6.05
CA LEU A 40 0.91 -7.09 -5.85
C LEU A 40 0.99 -6.75 -4.36
N ARG A 41 0.22 -7.43 -3.52
CA ARG A 41 0.29 -7.33 -2.05
C ARG A 41 1.65 -7.75 -1.51
N ALA A 42 2.21 -8.85 -2.03
CA ALA A 42 3.52 -9.34 -1.63
C ALA A 42 4.64 -8.35 -1.99
N MET A 43 4.60 -7.80 -3.20
CA MET A 43 5.55 -6.77 -3.63
C MET A 43 5.41 -5.49 -2.81
N ALA A 44 4.18 -5.04 -2.55
CA ALA A 44 3.90 -3.88 -1.72
C ALA A 44 4.57 -3.99 -0.34
N ILE A 45 4.35 -5.09 0.37
CA ILE A 45 4.90 -5.24 1.72
C ILE A 45 6.44 -5.35 1.72
N ILE A 46 7.03 -6.03 0.74
CA ILE A 46 8.49 -6.10 0.61
C ILE A 46 9.08 -4.70 0.40
N ILE A 47 8.48 -3.92 -0.51
CA ILE A 47 8.93 -2.55 -0.81
C ILE A 47 8.78 -1.65 0.43
N VAL A 48 7.69 -1.75 1.18
CA VAL A 48 7.50 -0.95 2.41
C VAL A 48 8.51 -1.30 3.50
N VAL A 49 8.80 -2.59 3.70
CA VAL A 49 9.87 -2.99 4.63
C VAL A 49 11.21 -2.43 4.18
N ALA A 50 11.51 -2.48 2.88
CA ALA A 50 12.72 -1.90 2.31
C ALA A 50 12.79 -0.37 2.52
N THR A 51 11.67 0.35 2.39
CA THR A 51 11.59 1.79 2.68
C THR A 51 11.99 2.10 4.13
N HIS A 52 11.41 1.40 5.09
CA HIS A 52 11.66 1.63 6.53
C HIS A 52 13.02 1.12 6.99
N MET A 53 13.60 0.12 6.32
CA MET A 53 14.96 -0.33 6.62
C MET A 53 16.02 0.75 6.32
N ARG A 54 15.65 1.84 5.66
CA ARG A 54 16.54 3.00 5.54
C ARG A 54 16.73 3.73 6.87
N ASP A 55 15.81 3.60 7.83
CA ASP A 55 15.78 4.39 9.06
C ASP A 55 16.99 4.23 9.97
N PRO A 56 17.52 3.01 10.18
CA PRO A 56 18.73 2.80 11.00
C PRO A 56 20.04 3.27 10.36
N PHE A 57 20.06 3.55 9.05
CA PHE A 57 21.27 3.99 8.36
C PHE A 57 21.62 5.45 8.71
N PRO A 58 22.91 5.79 8.83
CA PRO A 58 23.35 7.11 9.26
C PRO A 58 23.00 8.20 8.23
N PRO A 59 22.71 9.43 8.69
CA PRO A 59 22.62 10.60 7.83
C PRO A 59 23.91 10.78 7.01
N GLY A 60 23.79 11.19 5.75
CA GLY A 60 24.94 11.42 4.85
C GLY A 60 25.45 10.19 4.08
N GLY A 61 25.06 8.97 4.45
CA GLY A 61 25.37 7.76 3.69
C GLY A 61 24.49 7.57 2.45
N LEU A 62 24.92 6.73 1.49
CA LEU A 62 24.19 6.46 0.24
C LEU A 62 22.71 6.07 0.46
N ILE A 63 22.41 5.25 1.47
CA ILE A 63 21.06 4.77 1.76
C ILE A 63 20.13 5.88 2.27
N LYS A 64 20.69 6.84 3.01
CA LYS A 64 19.97 8.04 3.47
C LYS A 64 20.08 9.22 2.50
N SER A 65 20.88 9.09 1.44
CA SER A 65 20.99 10.11 0.40
C SER A 65 19.63 10.40 -0.22
N GLU A 66 19.46 11.64 -0.65
CA GLU A 66 18.26 12.10 -1.31
C GLU A 66 17.96 11.30 -2.60
N PRO A 67 18.90 11.10 -3.55
CA PRO A 67 18.66 10.31 -4.77
C PRO A 67 18.10 8.92 -4.49
N PHE A 68 18.63 8.23 -3.47
CA PHE A 68 18.12 6.93 -3.05
C PHE A 68 16.74 7.03 -2.40
N GLY A 69 16.49 8.11 -1.64
CA GLY A 69 15.21 8.36 -1.02
C GLY A 69 14.08 8.65 -2.00
N LEU A 70 14.37 9.25 -3.15
CA LEU A 70 13.38 9.52 -4.20
C LEU A 70 12.77 8.22 -4.79
N LEU A 71 13.50 7.10 -4.73
CA LEU A 71 12.97 5.79 -5.14
C LEU A 71 11.79 5.35 -4.24
N PHE A 72 11.86 5.66 -2.95
CA PHE A 72 10.88 5.25 -1.95
C PHE A 72 9.89 6.34 -1.55
N ARG A 73 10.13 7.60 -1.93
CA ARG A 73 9.21 8.70 -1.64
C ARG A 73 7.82 8.40 -2.20
N HIS A 74 6.78 8.54 -1.37
CA HIS A 74 5.38 8.18 -1.66
C HIS A 74 5.12 6.71 -2.04
N ILE A 75 6.11 5.81 -2.02
CA ILE A 75 5.94 4.43 -2.51
C ILE A 75 4.87 3.64 -1.74
N ASN A 76 4.65 4.00 -0.47
CA ASN A 76 3.64 3.40 0.40
C ASN A 76 2.20 3.58 -0.14
N LEU A 77 1.98 4.50 -1.09
CA LEU A 77 0.69 4.67 -1.77
C LEU A 77 0.20 3.38 -2.47
N ILE A 78 1.12 2.45 -2.77
CA ILE A 78 0.75 1.11 -3.27
C ILE A 78 -0.22 0.38 -2.34
N PHE A 79 -0.12 0.54 -1.01
CA PHE A 79 -1.07 -0.05 -0.07
C PHE A 79 -2.46 0.57 -0.15
N ILE A 80 -2.53 1.88 -0.37
CA ILE A 80 -3.80 2.60 -0.57
C ILE A 80 -4.43 2.15 -1.87
N PHE A 81 -3.64 2.12 -2.96
CA PHE A 81 -4.08 1.64 -4.27
C PHE A 81 -4.63 0.21 -4.20
N VAL A 82 -3.89 -0.71 -3.58
CA VAL A 82 -4.31 -2.10 -3.38
C VAL A 82 -5.57 -2.20 -2.53
N SER A 83 -5.70 -1.36 -1.50
CA SER A 83 -6.90 -1.31 -0.65
C SER A 83 -8.14 -0.89 -1.45
N GLY A 84 -8.02 0.13 -2.30
CA GLY A 84 -9.08 0.56 -3.21
C GLY A 84 -9.47 -0.50 -4.22
N PHE A 85 -8.47 -1.15 -4.83
CA PHE A 85 -8.71 -2.28 -5.74
C PHE A 85 -9.48 -3.40 -5.05
N LEU A 86 -9.01 -3.86 -3.89
CA LEU A 86 -9.63 -4.96 -3.14
C LEU A 86 -11.04 -4.61 -2.68
N PHE A 87 -11.26 -3.36 -2.27
CA PHE A 87 -12.58 -2.89 -1.88
C PHE A 87 -13.58 -3.01 -3.04
N GLN A 88 -13.23 -2.53 -4.23
CA GLN A 88 -14.08 -2.64 -5.41
C GLN A 88 -14.27 -4.10 -5.84
N TYR A 89 -13.20 -4.90 -5.82
CA TYR A 89 -13.27 -6.32 -6.17
C TYR A 89 -14.23 -7.12 -5.26
N LEU A 90 -14.34 -6.73 -3.99
CA LEU A 90 -15.20 -7.36 -3.00
C LEU A 90 -16.59 -6.71 -2.89
N LEU A 91 -16.88 -5.68 -3.69
CA LEU A 91 -18.10 -4.88 -3.59
C LEU A 91 -19.37 -5.70 -3.82
N GLY A 92 -19.30 -6.77 -4.63
CA GLY A 92 -20.43 -7.67 -4.89
C GLY A 92 -20.96 -8.41 -3.65
N ARG A 93 -20.22 -8.42 -2.53
CA ARG A 93 -20.64 -8.97 -1.23
C ARG A 93 -20.68 -7.91 -0.14
N PHE A 94 -20.71 -6.64 -0.51
CA PHE A 94 -20.61 -5.54 0.43
C PHE A 94 -21.89 -5.37 1.23
N SER A 95 -21.76 -5.50 2.55
CA SER A 95 -22.76 -5.07 3.53
C SER A 95 -22.03 -4.25 4.59
N TYR A 96 -22.47 -3.02 4.84
CA TYR A 96 -21.68 -2.06 5.61
C TYR A 96 -21.37 -2.52 7.05
N GLY A 97 -22.37 -3.06 7.76
CA GLY A 97 -22.17 -3.56 9.14
C GLY A 97 -21.17 -4.72 9.21
N SER A 98 -21.30 -5.73 8.33
CA SER A 98 -20.36 -6.85 8.27
C SER A 98 -18.96 -6.40 7.86
N TYR A 99 -18.88 -5.44 6.93
CA TYR A 99 -17.64 -4.84 6.47
C TYR A 99 -16.90 -4.16 7.63
N LEU A 100 -17.57 -3.27 8.37
CA LEU A 100 -16.95 -2.55 9.49
C LEU A 100 -16.55 -3.51 10.61
N ARG A 101 -17.40 -4.49 10.96
CA ARG A 101 -17.06 -5.54 11.94
C ARG A 101 -15.81 -6.32 11.53
N THR A 102 -15.70 -6.67 10.25
CA THR A 102 -14.54 -7.39 9.72
C THR A 102 -13.27 -6.54 9.78
N LYS A 103 -13.36 -5.24 9.44
CA LYS A 103 -12.23 -4.31 9.52
C LYS A 103 -11.81 -4.03 10.96
N LEU A 104 -12.76 -3.83 11.87
CA LEU A 104 -12.47 -3.69 13.29
C LEU A 104 -11.76 -4.94 13.83
N ARG A 105 -12.25 -6.14 13.49
CA ARG A 105 -11.66 -7.39 13.97
C ARG A 105 -10.27 -7.69 13.39
N ASN A 106 -10.04 -7.37 12.12
CA ASN A 106 -8.84 -7.82 11.39
C ASN A 106 -7.81 -6.70 11.14
N VAL A 107 -8.14 -5.45 11.47
CA VAL A 107 -7.24 -4.28 11.32
C VAL A 107 -7.22 -3.47 12.61
N GLY A 108 -8.39 -3.10 13.15
CA GLY A 108 -8.48 -2.29 14.36
C GLY A 108 -7.97 -3.00 15.63
N LEU A 109 -8.37 -4.24 15.86
CA LEU A 109 -7.88 -5.04 17.00
C LEU A 109 -6.38 -5.32 16.88
N PRO A 110 -5.84 -5.81 15.74
CA PRO A 110 -4.39 -5.95 15.58
C PRO A 110 -3.64 -4.66 15.82
N TYR A 111 -4.15 -3.52 15.33
CA TYR A 111 -3.57 -2.21 15.59
C TYR A 111 -3.47 -1.95 17.09
N LEU A 112 -4.59 -2.03 17.83
CA LEU A 112 -4.59 -1.77 19.27
C LEU A 112 -3.66 -2.70 20.04
N VAL A 113 -3.70 -4.01 19.73
CA VAL A 113 -2.86 -5.01 20.42
C VAL A 113 -1.38 -4.76 20.13
N MET A 114 -1.04 -4.52 18.86
CA MET A 114 0.33 -4.26 18.43
C MET A 114 0.80 -2.84 18.78
N SER A 115 -0.07 -1.94 19.21
CA SER A 115 0.31 -0.65 19.79
C SER A 115 0.81 -0.79 21.23
N LEU A 116 0.30 -1.76 22.01
CA LEU A 116 0.59 -1.88 23.45
C LEU A 116 2.09 -1.89 23.78
N PRO A 117 2.96 -2.68 23.09
CA PRO A 117 4.38 -2.70 23.42
C PRO A 117 5.05 -1.34 23.15
N ALA A 118 4.73 -0.70 22.04
CA ALA A 118 5.26 0.62 21.70
C ALA A 118 4.79 1.69 22.70
N LEU A 119 3.50 1.70 23.07
CA LEU A 119 2.97 2.63 24.07
C LEU A 119 3.62 2.43 25.44
N ALA A 120 3.89 1.19 25.85
CA ALA A 120 4.58 0.90 27.10
C ALA A 120 6.01 1.47 27.14
N ILE A 121 6.73 1.43 26.00
CA ILE A 121 8.07 2.03 25.88
C ILE A 121 8.03 3.54 26.11
N TYR A 122 7.02 4.22 25.55
CA TYR A 122 6.83 5.67 25.76
C TYR A 122 6.45 5.99 27.21
N LEU A 123 5.55 5.22 27.83
CA LEU A 123 5.18 5.39 29.24
C LEU A 123 6.35 5.15 30.19
N ALA A 124 7.26 4.25 29.83
CA ALA A 124 8.49 3.98 30.59
C ALA A 124 9.56 5.07 30.40
N GLY A 125 9.33 6.09 29.58
CA GLY A 125 10.31 7.15 29.31
C GLY A 125 11.52 6.69 28.50
N LEU A 126 11.44 5.52 27.84
CA LEU A 126 12.55 4.94 27.08
C LEU A 126 12.69 5.54 25.66
N LYS A 127 11.69 6.33 25.23
CA LYS A 127 11.66 6.98 23.93
C LYS A 127 10.94 8.31 24.00
N GLU A 128 11.53 9.32 23.38
CA GLU A 128 10.95 10.66 23.33
C GLU A 128 9.77 10.73 22.33
N PRO A 129 8.63 11.30 22.74
CA PRO A 129 7.49 11.55 21.85
C PRO A 129 7.81 12.58 20.77
N ALA A 130 7.11 12.49 19.64
CA ALA A 130 7.18 13.52 18.60
C ALA A 130 6.57 14.84 19.12
N PRO A 131 6.97 16.02 18.59
CA PRO A 131 6.53 17.31 19.11
C PRO A 131 5.01 17.48 19.26
N HIS A 132 4.22 17.02 18.28
CA HIS A 132 2.75 17.08 18.34
C HIS A 132 2.15 16.20 19.46
N VAL A 133 2.85 15.12 19.84
CA VAL A 133 2.45 14.27 20.97
C VAL A 133 2.92 14.89 22.29
N SER A 134 4.12 15.48 22.31
CA SER A 134 4.64 16.19 23.48
C SER A 134 3.76 17.38 23.85
N ALA A 135 3.18 18.08 22.86
CA ALA A 135 2.19 19.13 23.12
C ALA A 135 0.97 18.59 23.89
N ALA A 136 0.53 17.36 23.60
CA ALA A 136 -0.55 16.70 24.31
C ALA A 136 -0.20 16.23 25.74
N ALA A 137 1.05 16.43 26.19
CA ALA A 137 1.44 16.22 27.59
C ALA A 137 0.62 17.08 28.55
N GLU A 138 0.13 18.24 28.09
CA GLU A 138 -0.71 19.14 28.89
C GLU A 138 -2.01 18.47 29.37
N TYR A 139 -2.47 17.45 28.65
CA TYR A 139 -3.64 16.63 28.99
C TYR A 139 -3.27 15.35 29.77
N GLY A 140 -2.03 15.25 30.27
CA GLY A 140 -1.50 14.10 30.99
C GLY A 140 -1.14 12.90 30.10
N ALA A 141 -0.71 11.81 30.73
CA ALA A 141 -0.26 10.60 30.03
C ALA A 141 -1.37 9.99 29.13
N LEU A 142 -2.64 10.03 29.57
CA LEU A 142 -3.77 9.55 28.77
C LEU A 142 -3.97 10.39 27.51
N GLY A 143 -3.76 11.70 27.58
CA GLY A 143 -3.80 12.59 26.41
C GLY A 143 -2.75 12.23 25.38
N GLN A 144 -1.50 12.02 25.81
CA GLN A 144 -0.41 11.58 24.92
C GLN A 144 -0.72 10.24 24.25
N LEU A 145 -1.17 9.24 25.02
CA LEU A 145 -1.55 7.93 24.49
C LEU A 145 -2.71 8.05 23.49
N GLY A 146 -3.71 8.89 23.81
CA GLY A 146 -4.83 9.17 22.94
C GLY A 146 -4.38 9.74 21.59
N VAL A 147 -3.52 10.77 21.61
CA VAL A 147 -2.96 11.35 20.37
C VAL A 147 -2.15 10.31 19.61
N MET A 148 -1.27 9.54 20.26
CA MET A 148 -0.50 8.48 19.61
C MET A 148 -1.39 7.42 18.93
N LEU A 149 -2.53 7.08 19.52
CA LEU A 149 -3.48 6.11 18.94
C LEU A 149 -4.34 6.70 17.82
N VAL A 150 -4.68 7.99 17.90
CA VAL A 150 -5.46 8.67 16.86
C VAL A 150 -4.61 9.00 15.64
N THR A 151 -3.34 9.37 15.84
CA THR A 151 -2.44 9.71 14.72
C THR A 151 -1.63 8.50 14.24
N GLY A 152 -1.42 7.49 15.09
CA GLY A 152 -0.55 6.36 14.80
C GLY A 152 0.94 6.67 14.99
N SER A 153 1.30 7.78 15.62
CA SER A 153 2.68 8.30 15.71
C SER A 153 3.63 7.47 16.59
N HIS A 154 3.12 6.52 17.38
CA HIS A 154 3.93 5.66 18.24
C HIS A 154 4.78 4.66 17.45
N LEU A 155 4.41 4.34 16.20
CA LEU A 155 5.19 3.50 15.28
C LEU A 155 5.12 4.07 13.87
N ALA A 156 6.27 4.17 13.19
CA ALA A 156 6.37 4.83 11.88
C ALA A 156 5.40 4.32 10.79
N PRO A 157 5.01 3.02 10.69
CA PRO A 157 4.03 2.60 9.69
C PRO A 157 2.57 2.81 10.11
N PHE A 158 2.30 3.10 11.39
CA PHE A 158 0.95 2.98 11.97
C PHE A 158 0.02 4.14 11.63
N TRP A 159 0.53 5.29 11.18
CA TRP A 159 -0.28 6.41 10.65
C TRP A 159 -1.26 5.97 9.55
N PHE A 160 -0.92 4.89 8.82
CA PHE A 160 -1.77 4.33 7.78
C PHE A 160 -3.12 3.86 8.34
N ILE A 161 -3.17 3.35 9.57
CA ILE A 161 -4.38 2.72 10.12
C ILE A 161 -5.47 3.73 10.46
N PRO A 162 -5.21 4.84 11.21
CA PRO A 162 -6.23 5.85 11.44
C PRO A 162 -6.75 6.48 10.14
N MET A 163 -5.87 6.75 9.18
CA MET A 163 -6.27 7.25 7.86
C MET A 163 -7.17 6.23 7.13
N MET A 164 -6.81 4.95 7.13
CA MET A 164 -7.63 3.88 6.53
C MET A 164 -8.96 3.66 7.24
N ALA A 165 -9.06 3.96 8.54
CA ALA A 165 -10.32 3.89 9.25
C ALA A 165 -11.35 4.86 8.65
N ILE A 166 -10.93 6.05 8.22
CA ILE A 166 -11.80 7.02 7.53
C ILE A 166 -12.36 6.41 6.23
N PHE A 167 -11.52 5.75 5.43
CA PHE A 167 -11.98 5.00 4.24
C PHE A 167 -13.03 3.95 4.58
N TYR A 168 -12.93 3.31 5.75
CA TYR A 168 -13.92 2.32 6.16
C TYR A 168 -15.27 2.93 6.48
N PHE A 169 -15.29 4.12 7.11
CA PHE A 169 -16.53 4.86 7.38
C PHE A 169 -17.17 5.43 6.12
N VAL A 170 -16.36 5.94 5.17
CA VAL A 170 -16.89 6.48 3.89
C VAL A 170 -17.19 5.39 2.85
N ALA A 171 -16.93 4.12 3.14
CA ALA A 171 -17.15 3.00 2.23
C ALA A 171 -18.55 2.95 1.58
N PRO A 172 -19.67 3.27 2.27
CA PRO A 172 -20.99 3.33 1.62
C PRO A 172 -21.11 4.40 0.53
N VAL A 173 -20.38 5.52 0.65
CA VAL A 173 -20.34 6.57 -0.37
C VAL A 173 -19.55 6.07 -1.57
N LEU A 174 -18.37 5.49 -1.33
CA LEU A 174 -17.54 4.88 -2.37
C LEU A 174 -18.27 3.76 -3.13
N ALA A 175 -19.04 2.94 -2.43
CA ALA A 175 -19.85 1.88 -3.01
C ALA A 175 -20.98 2.41 -3.91
N ARG A 176 -21.62 3.52 -3.52
CA ARG A 176 -22.62 4.20 -4.37
C ARG A 176 -21.97 4.81 -5.60
N MET A 177 -20.78 5.36 -5.43
CA MET A 177 -20.02 5.97 -6.52
C MET A 177 -19.62 4.96 -7.60
N ASP A 178 -19.19 3.75 -7.22
CA ASP A 178 -18.83 2.67 -8.17
C ASP A 178 -20.00 2.24 -9.08
N ARG A 179 -21.25 2.42 -8.65
CA ARG A 179 -22.44 2.07 -9.44
C ARG A 179 -22.67 3.01 -10.62
N VAL A 180 -22.11 4.22 -10.58
CA VAL A 180 -22.26 5.22 -11.63
C VAL A 180 -20.86 5.65 -12.09
N PRO A 181 -20.26 4.94 -13.06
CA PRO A 181 -18.84 5.10 -13.41
C PRO A 181 -18.42 6.53 -13.81
N VAL A 182 -19.37 7.38 -14.24
CA VAL A 182 -19.10 8.80 -14.50
C VAL A 182 -18.53 9.53 -13.29
N PHE A 183 -18.86 9.10 -12.06
CA PHE A 183 -18.32 9.73 -10.87
C PHE A 183 -16.82 9.48 -10.67
N TYR A 184 -16.20 8.53 -11.39
CA TYR A 184 -14.75 8.40 -11.39
C TYR A 184 -14.03 9.61 -12.01
N TRP A 185 -14.73 10.47 -12.75
CA TRP A 185 -14.17 11.76 -13.19
C TRP A 185 -13.82 12.69 -12.02
N SER A 186 -14.39 12.46 -10.82
CA SER A 186 -13.99 13.17 -9.59
C SER A 186 -12.52 12.97 -9.21
N ILE A 187 -11.84 11.95 -9.74
CA ILE A 187 -10.40 11.74 -9.51
C ILE A 187 -9.58 12.95 -9.95
N LEU A 188 -9.94 13.61 -11.06
CA LEU A 188 -9.18 14.76 -11.58
C LEU A 188 -9.19 15.96 -10.61
N PRO A 189 -10.34 16.49 -10.16
CA PRO A 189 -10.34 17.55 -9.15
C PRO A 189 -9.76 17.07 -7.81
N LEU A 190 -9.94 15.81 -7.41
CA LEU A 190 -9.34 15.29 -6.17
C LEU A 190 -7.81 15.18 -6.23
N LEU A 191 -7.23 14.89 -7.41
CA LEU A 191 -5.79 14.96 -7.62
C LEU A 191 -5.28 16.39 -7.47
N ALA A 192 -5.96 17.36 -8.06
CA ALA A 192 -5.61 18.77 -7.90
C ALA A 192 -5.67 19.21 -6.42
N VAL A 193 -6.72 18.81 -5.69
CA VAL A 193 -6.83 19.05 -4.25
C VAL A 193 -5.66 18.40 -3.49
N SER A 194 -5.31 17.15 -3.84
CA SER A 194 -4.19 16.45 -3.19
C SER A 194 -2.87 17.17 -3.40
N MET A 195 -2.63 17.72 -4.59
CA MET A 195 -1.43 18.50 -4.89
C MET A 195 -1.34 19.82 -4.10
N VAL A 196 -2.47 20.42 -3.76
CA VAL A 196 -2.51 21.67 -2.96
C VAL A 196 -2.38 21.38 -1.47
N VAL A 197 -3.10 20.36 -0.99
CA VAL A 197 -3.15 20.00 0.43
C VAL A 197 -1.87 19.32 0.89
N GLY A 198 -1.26 18.51 0.01
CA GLY A 198 -0.08 17.72 0.33
C GLY A 198 -0.33 16.66 1.41
N ARG A 199 0.71 15.86 1.68
CA ARG A 199 0.74 14.92 2.81
C ARG A 199 0.97 15.70 4.11
N SER A 200 0.33 15.29 5.20
CA SER A 200 0.57 15.92 6.51
C SER A 200 2.04 15.79 6.94
N ALA A 201 2.53 16.83 7.61
CA ALA A 201 3.88 16.80 8.17
C ALA A 201 3.96 15.71 9.24
N ALA A 202 5.03 14.89 9.21
CA ALA A 202 5.22 13.77 10.15
C ALA A 202 4.08 12.72 10.20
N ASP A 203 3.16 12.72 9.23
CA ASP A 203 2.00 11.83 9.19
C ASP A 203 1.01 11.95 10.36
N ASP A 204 0.95 13.13 11.00
CA ASP A 204 0.20 13.34 12.24
C ASP A 204 -1.28 13.71 12.05
N ASN A 205 -1.72 13.98 10.81
CA ASN A 205 -3.10 14.33 10.51
C ASN A 205 -3.76 13.28 9.58
N PRO A 206 -4.50 12.30 10.16
CA PRO A 206 -5.19 11.27 9.39
C PRO A 206 -6.19 11.80 8.37
N ALA A 207 -6.87 12.92 8.65
CA ALA A 207 -7.88 13.51 7.77
C ALA A 207 -7.24 14.18 6.55
N GLN A 208 -6.15 14.91 6.76
CA GLN A 208 -5.35 15.47 5.66
C GLN A 208 -4.77 14.35 4.79
N ASN A 209 -4.18 13.32 5.41
CA ASN A 209 -3.67 12.16 4.69
C ASN A 209 -4.77 11.41 3.93
N PHE A 210 -5.97 11.29 4.50
CA PHE A 210 -7.13 10.72 3.80
C PHE A 210 -7.45 11.52 2.52
N LEU A 211 -7.53 12.85 2.61
CA LEU A 211 -7.84 13.70 1.46
C LEU A 211 -6.76 13.60 0.38
N PHE A 212 -5.49 13.60 0.78
CA PHE A 212 -4.32 13.44 -0.09
C PHE A 212 -4.31 12.08 -0.82
N TYR A 213 -4.68 11.00 -0.13
CA TYR A 213 -4.64 9.65 -0.69
C TYR A 213 -5.96 9.17 -1.32
N LEU A 214 -7.06 9.93 -1.17
CA LEU A 214 -8.36 9.62 -1.76
C LEU A 214 -8.31 9.34 -3.27
N PRO A 215 -7.68 10.18 -4.13
CA PRO A 215 -7.62 9.86 -5.56
C PRO A 215 -6.87 8.56 -5.84
N VAL A 216 -5.81 8.23 -5.07
CA VAL A 216 -5.07 6.96 -5.24
C VAL A 216 -5.97 5.76 -4.96
N TYR A 217 -6.76 5.83 -3.89
CA TYR A 217 -7.72 4.78 -3.55
C TYR A 217 -8.76 4.59 -4.66
N LEU A 218 -9.31 5.69 -5.18
CA LEU A 218 -10.28 5.67 -6.28
C LEU A 218 -9.69 5.11 -7.57
N ILE A 219 -8.45 5.46 -7.91
CA ILE A 219 -7.74 4.86 -9.05
C ILE A 219 -7.61 3.35 -8.86
N GLY A 220 -7.31 2.87 -7.66
CA GLY A 220 -7.36 1.44 -7.34
C GLY A 220 -8.73 0.81 -7.64
N MET A 221 -9.81 1.49 -7.25
CA MET A 221 -11.18 1.04 -7.55
C MET A 221 -11.45 0.98 -9.06
N VAL A 222 -11.09 2.03 -9.81
CA VAL A 222 -11.19 2.09 -11.29
C VAL A 222 -10.47 0.90 -11.92
N MET A 223 -9.25 0.63 -11.45
CA MET A 223 -8.43 -0.47 -11.97
C MET A 223 -9.07 -1.83 -11.75
N SER A 224 -9.76 -2.04 -10.63
CA SER A 224 -10.54 -3.27 -10.42
C SER A 224 -11.81 -3.31 -11.27
N HIS A 225 -12.55 -2.19 -11.32
CA HIS A 225 -13.81 -2.07 -12.05
C HIS A 225 -13.63 -2.37 -13.54
N PHE A 226 -12.58 -1.81 -14.14
CA PHE A 226 -12.26 -1.98 -15.56
C PHE A 226 -11.18 -3.04 -15.82
N ALA A 227 -10.89 -3.92 -14.87
CA ALA A 227 -9.86 -4.97 -14.99
C ALA A 227 -10.00 -5.85 -16.25
N GLY A 228 -11.23 -6.04 -16.77
CA GLY A 228 -11.46 -6.77 -18.03
C GLY A 228 -10.96 -6.05 -19.29
N ARG A 229 -10.74 -4.74 -19.22
CA ARG A 229 -10.24 -3.88 -20.32
C ARG A 229 -8.74 -3.56 -20.19
N LEU A 230 -8.16 -3.79 -19.02
CA LEU A 230 -6.76 -3.53 -18.68
C LEU A 230 -5.75 -4.41 -19.44
N THR A 231 -6.21 -5.47 -20.11
CA THR A 231 -5.36 -6.45 -20.81
C THR A 231 -4.84 -5.99 -22.17
N LYS A 232 -4.95 -4.70 -22.54
CA LYS A 232 -4.65 -4.25 -23.90
C LYS A 232 -3.47 -3.28 -24.06
N VAL A 233 -2.81 -2.80 -23.00
CA VAL A 233 -1.69 -1.85 -23.16
C VAL A 233 -0.53 -2.06 -22.16
N PRO A 234 0.30 -3.11 -22.33
CA PRO A 234 1.52 -3.33 -21.53
C PRO A 234 2.52 -2.16 -21.62
N ALA A 235 2.62 -1.53 -22.79
CA ALA A 235 3.61 -0.48 -23.06
C ALA A 235 3.43 0.75 -22.16
N LEU A 236 2.19 1.11 -21.83
CA LEU A 236 1.90 2.23 -20.94
C LEU A 236 2.32 1.93 -19.50
N GLY A 237 2.26 0.66 -19.08
CA GLY A 237 2.72 0.24 -17.76
C GLY A 237 4.24 0.24 -17.63
N TRP A 238 4.95 -0.20 -18.67
CA TRP A 238 6.41 -0.09 -18.74
C TRP A 238 6.88 1.35 -18.82
N LEU A 239 6.25 2.18 -19.64
CA LEU A 239 6.53 3.61 -19.75
C LEU A 239 6.30 4.31 -18.41
N ALA A 240 5.16 4.03 -17.75
CA ALA A 240 4.89 4.54 -16.41
C ALA A 240 6.00 4.12 -15.42
N MET A 241 6.42 2.86 -15.42
CA MET A 241 7.47 2.37 -14.53
C MET A 241 8.84 2.99 -14.82
N MET A 242 9.19 3.20 -16.10
CA MET A 242 10.41 3.91 -16.50
C MET A 242 10.38 5.38 -16.04
N LEU A 243 9.26 6.08 -16.26
CA LEU A 243 9.08 7.44 -15.76
C LEU A 243 9.19 7.49 -14.23
N CYS A 244 8.72 6.49 -13.50
CA CYS A 244 8.87 6.45 -12.04
C CYS A 244 10.29 6.28 -11.53
N ILE A 245 11.18 5.71 -12.37
CA ILE A 245 12.58 5.48 -12.03
C ILE A 245 13.41 6.69 -12.43
N PHE A 246 13.23 7.23 -13.64
CA PHE A 246 14.14 8.25 -14.18
C PHE A 246 13.70 9.69 -13.92
N LEU A 247 12.39 9.94 -13.86
CA LEU A 247 11.82 11.28 -13.73
C LEU A 247 12.04 11.91 -12.34
N PRO A 248 12.15 11.16 -11.22
CA PRO A 248 12.60 11.71 -9.95
C PRO A 248 13.97 12.38 -10.00
N PHE A 249 14.84 12.00 -10.94
CA PHE A 249 16.16 12.62 -11.13
C PHE A 249 16.11 13.86 -12.03
N TRP A 250 14.93 14.21 -12.57
CA TRP A 250 14.68 15.39 -13.39
C TRP A 250 13.88 16.42 -12.57
N GLY A 251 14.58 17.39 -11.98
CA GLY A 251 13.98 18.50 -11.23
C GLY A 251 14.96 19.17 -10.27
N PRO A 252 14.64 20.35 -9.71
CA PRO A 252 15.42 20.96 -8.64
C PRO A 252 15.45 20.06 -7.39
N ALA A 253 16.49 20.21 -6.57
CA ALA A 253 16.74 19.41 -5.36
C ALA A 253 15.53 19.41 -4.39
N ALA A 254 15.43 18.37 -3.57
CA ALA A 254 14.34 18.11 -2.63
C ALA A 254 13.97 19.32 -1.78
N GLY A 255 12.66 19.56 -1.66
CA GLY A 255 12.10 20.65 -0.86
C GLY A 255 11.08 21.48 -1.63
N ASP A 256 11.12 21.43 -2.97
CA ASP A 256 10.11 22.06 -3.83
C ASP A 256 8.77 21.29 -3.79
N PRO A 257 7.65 21.93 -3.39
CA PRO A 257 6.31 21.35 -3.45
C PRO A 257 5.94 20.82 -4.84
N PHE A 258 6.41 21.46 -5.90
CA PHE A 258 6.16 21.00 -7.26
C PHE A 258 6.84 19.65 -7.53
N HIS A 259 8.09 19.49 -7.11
CA HIS A 259 8.81 18.23 -7.22
C HIS A 259 8.13 17.11 -6.41
N ASP A 260 7.65 17.39 -5.18
CA ASP A 260 6.95 16.39 -4.38
C ASP A 260 5.62 15.93 -5.02
N ASN A 261 4.82 16.88 -5.52
CA ASN A 261 3.59 16.62 -6.25
C ASN A 261 3.84 15.80 -7.52
N PHE A 262 4.93 16.09 -8.20
CA PHE A 262 5.34 15.34 -9.37
C PHE A 262 5.73 13.90 -9.03
N LEU A 263 6.51 13.69 -7.96
CA LEU A 263 6.83 12.36 -7.45
C LEU A 263 5.56 11.58 -7.08
N PHE A 264 4.59 12.23 -6.44
CA PHE A 264 3.31 11.61 -6.12
C PHE A 264 2.59 11.07 -7.37
N VAL A 265 2.47 11.87 -8.43
CA VAL A 265 1.88 11.44 -9.71
C VAL A 265 2.67 10.30 -10.34
N THR A 266 4.00 10.36 -10.32
CA THR A 266 4.81 9.24 -10.83
C THR A 266 4.49 7.97 -10.03
N LYS A 267 4.47 7.98 -8.70
CA LYS A 267 4.17 6.77 -7.91
C LYS A 267 2.74 6.24 -8.14
N ILE A 268 1.77 7.07 -8.50
CA ILE A 268 0.46 6.60 -8.98
C ILE A 268 0.61 5.83 -10.30
N ALA A 269 1.35 6.40 -11.25
CA ALA A 269 1.65 5.74 -12.52
C ALA A 269 2.41 4.41 -12.30
N PHE A 270 3.33 4.36 -11.34
CA PHE A 270 4.00 3.12 -10.91
C PHE A 270 2.98 2.05 -10.51
N CYS A 271 1.99 2.39 -9.66
CA CYS A 271 0.99 1.43 -9.21
C CYS A 271 0.13 0.90 -10.37
N ILE A 272 -0.29 1.79 -11.28
CA ILE A 272 -1.04 1.42 -12.47
C ILE A 272 -0.20 0.50 -13.36
N GLY A 273 1.06 0.88 -13.62
CA GLY A 273 1.97 0.14 -14.49
C GLY A 273 2.35 -1.21 -13.95
N LEU A 274 2.71 -1.29 -12.66
CA LEU A 274 2.99 -2.54 -11.97
C LEU A 274 1.76 -3.47 -12.02
N THR A 275 0.57 -2.95 -11.69
CA THR A 275 -0.66 -3.74 -11.72
C THR A 275 -0.96 -4.27 -13.12
N GLY A 276 -0.85 -3.42 -14.15
CA GLY A 276 -1.05 -3.82 -15.55
C GLY A 276 -0.04 -4.88 -16.00
N MET A 277 1.23 -4.70 -15.67
CA MET A 277 2.28 -5.67 -15.98
C MET A 277 2.02 -7.03 -15.32
N LEU A 278 1.69 -7.03 -14.02
CA LEU A 278 1.38 -8.26 -13.30
C LEU A 278 0.12 -8.92 -13.90
N ALA A 279 -0.92 -8.16 -14.21
CA ALA A 279 -2.14 -8.70 -14.81
C ALA A 279 -1.91 -9.37 -16.18
N LEU A 280 -0.93 -8.88 -16.96
CA LEU A 280 -0.60 -9.43 -18.28
C LEU A 280 0.29 -10.66 -18.23
N HIS A 281 1.30 -10.66 -17.36
CA HIS A 281 2.36 -11.67 -17.37
C HIS A 281 2.19 -12.74 -16.29
N VAL A 282 1.46 -12.45 -15.22
CA VAL A 282 1.29 -13.39 -14.10
C VAL A 282 0.16 -14.35 -14.43
N ARG A 283 0.54 -15.60 -14.67
CA ARG A 283 -0.40 -16.73 -14.76
C ARG A 283 -0.45 -17.54 -13.48
N LYS A 284 0.65 -17.57 -12.74
CA LYS A 284 0.79 -18.34 -11.50
C LYS A 284 1.78 -17.64 -10.57
N THR A 285 1.31 -17.26 -9.38
CA THR A 285 2.18 -16.67 -8.36
C THR A 285 2.91 -17.79 -7.62
N PRO A 286 4.25 -17.70 -7.45
CA PRO A 286 5.01 -18.65 -6.66
C PRO A 286 4.42 -18.83 -5.26
N ARG A 287 4.45 -20.06 -4.72
CA ARG A 287 3.80 -20.39 -3.44
C ARG A 287 4.24 -19.48 -2.30
N TRP A 288 5.54 -19.17 -2.23
CA TRP A 288 6.09 -18.31 -1.19
C TRP A 288 5.62 -16.85 -1.31
N LEU A 289 5.51 -16.30 -2.53
CA LEU A 289 4.97 -14.95 -2.75
C LEU A 289 3.48 -14.87 -2.44
N ARG A 290 2.72 -15.90 -2.77
CA ARG A 290 1.32 -16.00 -2.38
C ARG A 290 1.17 -15.99 -0.86
N TYR A 291 1.99 -16.80 -0.17
CA TYR A 291 2.02 -16.81 1.28
C TYR A 291 2.36 -15.43 1.87
N VAL A 292 3.38 -14.76 1.34
CA VAL A 292 3.73 -13.37 1.75
C VAL A 292 2.56 -12.42 1.52
N GLY A 293 1.88 -12.52 0.37
CA GLY A 293 0.69 -11.75 0.08
C GLY A 293 -0.42 -11.98 1.11
N ASP A 294 -0.66 -13.23 1.49
CA ASP A 294 -1.67 -13.59 2.51
C ASP A 294 -1.35 -12.99 3.87
N ILE A 295 -0.09 -13.04 4.31
CA ILE A 295 0.35 -12.53 5.61
C ILE A 295 0.83 -11.06 5.58
N SER A 296 0.59 -10.34 4.48
CA SER A 296 1.12 -8.98 4.27
C SER A 296 0.74 -7.99 5.37
N PHE A 297 -0.49 -8.09 5.89
CA PHE A 297 -0.95 -7.28 7.02
C PHE A 297 -0.25 -7.64 8.33
N GLY A 298 0.04 -8.93 8.55
CA GLY A 298 0.86 -9.38 9.67
C GLY A 298 2.26 -8.78 9.64
N ILE A 299 2.93 -8.85 8.48
CA ILE A 299 4.25 -8.25 8.31
C ILE A 299 4.17 -6.73 8.51
N PHE A 300 3.12 -6.06 8.00
CA PHE A 300 2.89 -4.64 8.23
C PHE A 300 2.86 -4.28 9.73
N PHE A 301 2.19 -5.06 10.58
CA PHE A 301 2.14 -4.77 12.02
C PHE A 301 3.45 -5.05 12.76
N VAL A 302 4.23 -6.05 12.34
CA VAL A 302 5.41 -6.49 13.10
C VAL A 302 6.75 -5.93 12.60
N HIS A 303 6.85 -5.47 11.35
CA HIS A 303 8.16 -5.20 10.74
C HIS A 303 8.96 -4.10 11.44
N TYR A 304 8.31 -3.07 11.98
CA TYR A 304 9.04 -2.00 12.67
C TYR A 304 9.62 -2.48 14.01
N TYR A 305 8.99 -3.48 14.64
CA TYR A 305 9.59 -4.18 15.79
C TYR A 305 10.81 -5.01 15.37
N ALA A 306 10.76 -5.66 14.21
CA ALA A 306 11.93 -6.37 13.67
C ALA A 306 13.07 -5.40 13.32
N ILE A 307 12.76 -4.22 12.76
CA ILE A 307 13.74 -3.14 12.53
C ILE A 307 14.35 -2.69 13.87
N ALA A 308 13.53 -2.43 14.88
CA ALA A 308 14.01 -2.03 16.20
C ALA A 308 14.94 -3.09 16.82
N LEU A 309 14.55 -4.37 16.76
CA LEU A 309 15.38 -5.49 17.24
C LEU A 309 16.73 -5.55 16.52
N VAL A 310 16.74 -5.51 15.19
CA VAL A 310 17.99 -5.52 14.40
C VAL A 310 18.84 -4.29 14.73
N SER A 311 18.22 -3.13 14.91
CA SER A 311 18.92 -1.88 15.25
C SER A 311 19.52 -1.88 16.66
N LEU A 312 18.96 -2.67 17.58
CA LEU A 312 19.51 -2.86 18.93
C LEU A 312 20.68 -3.85 18.92
N LEU A 313 20.58 -4.92 18.12
CA LEU A 313 21.60 -5.96 18.05
C LEU A 313 22.82 -5.57 17.19
N VAL A 314 22.61 -4.69 16.22
CA VAL A 314 23.66 -4.21 15.31
C VAL A 314 24.11 -2.83 15.79
N GLU A 315 25.38 -2.71 16.17
CA GLU A 315 25.94 -1.42 16.58
C GLU A 315 25.75 -0.36 15.48
N ARG A 316 25.47 0.88 15.88
CA ARG A 316 25.38 2.02 14.94
C ARG A 316 26.64 2.18 14.08
N GLN A 317 27.79 1.74 14.58
CA GLN A 317 29.06 1.72 13.84
C GLN A 317 29.04 0.76 12.65
N PHE A 318 28.25 -0.33 12.69
CA PHE A 318 28.13 -1.27 11.59
C PHE A 318 27.34 -0.67 10.41
N PHE A 319 26.28 0.09 10.71
CA PHE A 319 25.53 0.85 9.71
C PHE A 319 26.31 2.06 9.15
N GLY A 320 27.35 2.53 9.84
CA GLY A 320 28.23 3.63 9.40
C GLY A 320 29.64 3.21 8.96
N GLY A 321 29.98 1.93 9.02
CA GLY A 321 31.31 1.40 8.72
C GLY A 321 31.56 1.14 7.23
N ARG A 322 32.69 0.50 6.88
CA ARG A 322 33.07 0.17 5.49
C ARG A 322 32.03 -0.66 4.71
N LEU A 323 31.12 -1.34 5.40
CA LEU A 323 30.03 -2.12 4.82
C LEU A 323 28.72 -1.31 4.65
N ALA A 324 28.69 -0.01 4.96
CA ALA A 324 27.53 0.89 4.91
C ALA A 324 27.06 1.24 3.47
N GLY A 325 26.84 0.22 2.65
CA GLY A 325 26.44 0.32 1.25
C GLY A 325 25.17 -0.46 0.94
N ILE A 326 24.86 -0.56 -0.35
CA ILE A 326 23.65 -1.22 -0.85
C ILE A 326 23.58 -2.69 -0.44
N THR A 327 24.71 -3.38 -0.34
CA THR A 327 24.78 -4.78 0.10
C THR A 327 24.26 -4.95 1.52
N LEU A 328 24.74 -4.14 2.48
CA LEU A 328 24.26 -4.21 3.86
C LEU A 328 22.79 -3.82 3.97
N TYR A 329 22.34 -2.84 3.19
CA TYR A 329 20.93 -2.48 3.11
C TYR A 329 20.05 -3.64 2.62
N LEU A 330 20.44 -4.32 1.55
CA LEU A 330 19.71 -5.46 1.02
C LEU A 330 19.72 -6.65 1.99
N LEU A 331 20.85 -6.94 2.62
CA LEU A 331 20.96 -7.99 3.64
C LEU A 331 20.11 -7.67 4.87
N SER A 332 20.18 -6.45 5.38
CA SER A 332 19.38 -6.02 6.54
C SER A 332 17.89 -6.05 6.22
N THR A 333 17.50 -5.64 5.01
CA THR A 333 16.11 -5.72 4.54
C THR A 333 15.65 -7.17 4.47
N ALA A 334 16.46 -8.08 3.92
CA ALA A 334 16.14 -9.50 3.86
C ALA A 334 16.01 -10.13 5.26
N VAL A 335 16.90 -9.78 6.19
CA VAL A 335 16.86 -10.23 7.58
C VAL A 335 15.61 -9.72 8.29
N VAL A 336 15.34 -8.41 8.25
CA VAL A 336 14.14 -7.81 8.86
C VAL A 336 12.87 -8.41 8.27
N PHE A 337 12.81 -8.58 6.95
CA PHE A 337 11.68 -9.21 6.29
C PHE A 337 11.50 -10.67 6.73
N GLY A 338 12.57 -11.45 6.78
CA GLY A 338 12.57 -12.83 7.27
C GLY A 338 12.13 -12.95 8.73
N LEU A 339 12.64 -12.08 9.61
CA LEU A 339 12.23 -12.00 11.01
C LEU A 339 10.75 -11.62 11.15
N SER A 340 10.25 -10.73 10.29
CA SER A 340 8.84 -10.35 10.27
C SER A 340 7.95 -11.52 9.86
N VAL A 341 8.33 -12.26 8.82
CA VAL A 341 7.63 -13.48 8.38
C VAL A 341 7.64 -14.53 9.49
N LEU A 342 8.78 -14.72 10.16
CA LEU A 342 8.93 -15.65 11.27
C LEU A 342 8.05 -15.24 12.46
N ALA A 343 8.07 -13.97 12.85
CA ALA A 343 7.26 -13.45 13.95
C ALA A 343 5.76 -13.69 13.69
N VAL A 344 5.28 -13.40 12.47
CA VAL A 344 3.90 -13.70 12.09
C VAL A 344 3.63 -15.21 12.16
N ALA A 345 4.51 -16.05 11.65
CA ALA A 345 4.34 -17.51 11.70
C ALA A 345 4.27 -18.04 13.14
N VAL A 346 5.12 -17.54 14.03
CA VAL A 346 5.13 -17.88 15.46
C VAL A 346 3.82 -17.44 16.12
N ILE A 347 3.40 -16.19 15.92
CA ILE A 347 2.15 -15.67 16.50
C ILE A 347 0.94 -16.47 15.99
N ARG A 348 0.91 -16.84 14.71
CA ARG A 348 -0.15 -17.71 14.17
C ARG A 348 -0.18 -19.08 14.82
N ARG A 349 0.99 -19.65 15.10
CA ARG A 349 1.10 -20.95 15.75
C ARG A 349 0.69 -20.91 17.22
N LEU A 350 1.07 -19.86 17.95
CA LEU A 350 0.77 -19.71 19.38
C LEU A 350 -0.69 -19.32 19.64
N SER A 351 -1.22 -18.40 18.84
CA SER A 351 -2.55 -17.81 19.06
C SER A 351 -3.68 -18.52 18.31
N GLY A 352 -3.36 -19.54 17.50
CA GLY A 352 -4.33 -20.35 16.76
C GLY A 352 -5.35 -19.50 15.99
N THR A 353 -6.64 -19.70 16.27
CA THR A 353 -7.75 -19.00 15.58
C THR A 353 -7.83 -17.50 15.89
N HIS A 354 -7.14 -17.01 16.94
CA HIS A 354 -7.12 -15.60 17.34
C HIS A 354 -6.02 -14.79 16.66
N SER A 355 -5.11 -15.42 15.90
CA SER A 355 -3.98 -14.73 15.26
C SER A 355 -4.40 -13.55 14.38
N ARG A 356 -5.52 -13.68 13.67
CA ARG A 356 -6.11 -12.61 12.84
C ARG A 356 -6.49 -11.37 13.64
N GLN A 357 -6.81 -11.51 14.93
CA GLN A 357 -7.16 -10.40 15.82
C GLN A 357 -5.94 -9.74 16.46
N ILE A 358 -4.78 -10.41 16.41
CA ILE A 358 -3.54 -9.94 17.05
C ILE A 358 -2.62 -9.31 16.00
N VAL A 359 -2.42 -9.96 14.85
CA VAL A 359 -1.54 -9.47 13.78
C VAL A 359 -2.25 -9.32 12.43
N GLY A 360 -3.55 -9.57 12.32
CA GLY A 360 -4.23 -9.44 11.02
C GLY A 360 -3.86 -10.53 10.01
N ALA A 361 -3.31 -11.68 10.45
CA ALA A 361 -2.87 -12.79 9.60
C ALA A 361 -3.25 -14.17 10.17
#